data_AF-Q8BH42-F1
#
_entry.id   AF-Q8BH42-F1
#
_cell.length_a   1.000
_cell.length_b   1.000
_cell.length_c   1.000
_cell.angle_alpha   90.00
_cell.angle_beta   90.00
_cell.angle_gamma   90.00
#
_symmetry.space_group_name_H-M   'P 1'
#
loop_
_entity.id
_entity.type
_entity.pdbx_description
1 polymer ?
#
loop_
_entity_poly.entity_id
_entity_poly.type
_entity_poly.pdbx_seq_one_letter_code
_entity_poly.pdbx_strand_id
1 'polypeptide(L)' 'ASLAFSNDGTTLAIASSYMYEMDDTEHPEDGIFIRQVTDAETKPK' A
#
# COMPACT_ATOMS: atom_id res chain seq x y z
N ALA A 1 -6.46 5.11 -1.07
CA ALA A 1 -5.48 4.01 -0.99
C ALA A 1 -5.84 3.12 0.19
N SER A 2 -5.50 1.84 0.12
CA SER A 2 -5.69 0.86 1.20
C SER A 2 -4.42 0.02 1.37
N LEU A 3 -4.17 -0.48 2.58
CA LEU A 3 -2.98 -1.29 2.89
C LEU A 3 -3.31 -2.40 3.89
N ALA A 4 -2.66 -3.55 3.74
CA ALA A 4 -2.87 -4.72 4.59
C ALA A 4 -1.60 -5.57 4.73
N PHE A 5 -1.33 -6.04 5.95
CA PHE A 5 -0.26 -7.00 6.21
C PHE A 5 -0.71 -8.43 5.94
N SER A 6 0.23 -9.28 5.53
CA SER A 6 0.06 -10.74 5.59
C SER A 6 -0.09 -11.22 7.03
N ASN A 7 -0.66 -12.42 7.21
CA ASN A 7 -0.92 -12.99 8.53
C ASN A 7 0.34 -13.16 9.40
N ASP A 8 1.50 -13.37 8.76
CA ASP A 8 2.82 -13.46 9.39
C ASP A 8 3.57 -12.11 9.46
N GLY A 9 3.01 -11.04 8.92
CA GLY A 9 3.57 -9.69 8.97
C GLY A 9 4.80 -9.46 8.06
N THR A 10 5.23 -10.45 7.28
CA THR A 10 6.43 -10.35 6.42
C THR A 10 6.17 -9.64 5.10
N THR A 11 4.91 -9.34 4.78
CA THR A 11 4.55 -8.71 3.50
C THR A 11 3.46 -7.67 3.73
N LEU A 12 3.59 -6.55 3.02
CA LEU A 12 2.62 -5.48 2.97
C LEU A 12 2.06 -5.37 1.54
N ALA A 13 0.74 -5.53 1.42
CA ALA A 13 0.00 -5.24 0.21
C ALA A 13 -0.48 -3.78 0.24
N ILE A 14 -0.28 -3.07 -0.88
CA ILE A 14 -0.65 -1.66 -1.03
C ILE A 14 -1.51 -1.53 -2.28
N ALA A 15 -2.76 -1.12 -2.08
CA ALA A 15 -3.67 -0.75 -3.17
C ALA A 15 -3.58 0.76 -3.41
N SER A 16 -3.07 1.12 -4.59
CA SER A 16 -2.99 2.48 -5.07
C SER A 16 -4.06 2.71 -6.12
N SER A 17 -5.04 3.53 -5.78
CA SER A 17 -6.08 3.99 -6.70
C SER A 17 -6.39 5.45 -6.40
N TYR A 18 -6.93 6.13 -7.39
CA TYR A 18 -7.31 7.52 -7.26
C TYR A 18 -8.54 7.68 -6.35
N MET A 19 -8.46 8.60 -5.39
CA MET A 19 -9.48 8.77 -4.34
C MET A 19 -10.54 9.83 -4.67
N TYR A 20 -10.56 10.35 -5.90
CA TYR A 20 -11.53 11.35 -6.36
C TYR A 20 -11.54 12.66 -5.54
N GLU A 21 -10.40 13.03 -4.95
CA GLU A 21 -10.28 14.28 -4.17
C GLU A 21 -10.37 15.55 -5.03
N MET A 22 -10.22 15.44 -6.36
CA MET A 22 -10.30 16.54 -7.32
C MET A 22 -11.18 16.17 -8.53
N ASP A 23 -12.30 15.49 -8.29
CA ASP A 23 -13.21 15.00 -9.34
C ASP A 23 -12.48 14.15 -10.41
N ASP A 24 -13.09 13.94 -11.58
CA ASP A 24 -12.54 13.08 -12.63
C ASP A 24 -11.43 13.82 -13.38
N THR A 25 -10.17 13.55 -12.99
CA THR A 25 -8.95 14.12 -13.59
C THR A 25 -8.05 13.00 -14.09
N GLU A 26 -7.09 13.34 -14.95
CA GLU A 26 -6.09 12.37 -15.39
C GLU A 26 -5.28 11.88 -14.18
N HIS A 27 -5.37 10.58 -13.92
CA HIS A 27 -4.68 9.94 -12.81
C HIS A 27 -4.01 8.64 -13.27
N PRO A 28 -2.97 8.18 -12.54
CA PRO A 28 -2.36 6.89 -12.81
C PRO A 28 -3.39 5.75 -12.73
N GLU A 29 -3.12 4.67 -13.45
CA GLU A 29 -3.93 3.46 -13.37
C GLU A 29 -3.89 2.83 -11.98
N ASP A 30 -4.98 2.15 -11.62
CA ASP A 30 -5.09 1.44 -10.36
C ASP A 30 -4.09 0.29 -10.31
N GLY A 31 -3.38 0.16 -9.19
CA GLY A 31 -2.30 -0.80 -9.03
C GLY A 31 -2.25 -1.43 -7.64
N ILE A 32 -1.81 -2.68 -7.60
CA ILE A 32 -1.49 -3.40 -6.36
C ILE A 32 0.02 -3.62 -6.30
N PHE A 33 0.64 -3.15 -5.23
CA PHE A 33 2.07 -3.31 -4.98
C PHE A 33 2.27 -4.21 -3.77
N ILE A 34 3.13 -5.23 -3.92
CA ILE A 34 3.48 -6.17 -2.85
C ILE A 34 4.93 -5.93 -2.45
N ARG A 35 5.15 -5.62 -1.17
CA ARG A 35 6.47 -5.33 -0.62
C ARG A 35 6.79 -6.27 0.54
N GLN A 36 8.00 -6.84 0.54
CA GLN A 36 8.54 -7.53 1.71
C GLN A 36 8.79 -6.53 2.85
N VAL A 37 8.48 -6.94 4.07
CA VAL A 37 8.68 -6.16 5.28
C VAL A 37 9.75 -6.85 6.11
N THR A 38 10.75 -6.09 6.52
CA THR A 38 11.84 -6.60 7.37
C THR A 38 11.62 -6.24 8.84
N ASP A 39 12.13 -7.05 9.76
CA ASP A 39 12.14 -6.76 11.20
C ASP A 39 12.69 -5.37 11.56
N ALA A 40 13.59 -4.83 10.75
CA ALA A 40 14.19 -3.52 10.96
C ALA A 40 13.20 -2.36 10.77
N GLU A 41 12.13 -2.58 10.01
CA GLU A 41 11.10 -1.57 9.72
C GLU A 41 9.90 -1.64 10.69
N THR A 42 9.76 -2.74 11.44
CA THR A 42 8.62 -2.98 12.36
C THR A 42 8.97 -2.90 13.83
N LYS A 43 10.27 -3.00 14.19
CA LYS A 43 10.70 -2.86 15.58
C LYS A 43 10.68 -1.39 16.03
N PRO A 44 10.09 -1.07 17.20
CA PRO A 44 10.12 0.28 17.75
C PRO A 44 11.56 0.72 18.04
N LYS A 45 11.83 2.01 17.82
CA LYS A 45 13.10 2.67 18.16
C LYS A 45 13.14 3.09 19.63
#